data_AF-A0A932HEQ8-F1
#
_entry.id   AF-A0A932HEQ8-F1
#
_cell.length_a   1.000
_cell.length_b   1.000
_cell.length_c   1.000
_cell.angle_alpha   90.00
_cell.angle_beta   90.00
_cell.angle_gamma   90.00
#
_symmetry.space_group_name_H-M   'P 1'
#
loop_
_entity.id
_entity.type
_entity.pdbx_description
1 polymer ?
#
loop_
_entity_poly.entity_id
_entity_poly.type
_entity_poly.pdbx_seq_one_letter_code
_entity_poly.pdbx_strand_id
1 'polypeptide(L)'
;MAELQSLWAALLAYVAAGTVAIIAVAMGRRPERSVLALITAGLVLHTASLALRWVRVGYGPFTTLFEILSSNIWSLLTVFVLACWRVPAVRPAAAVVMPVLFMMMGWLLVTNPGEGHLPATYDTIWLYVHVATGKIFLGAVLVAVGLGA
;
A
#
# COMPACT_ATOMS: atom_id res chain seq x y z
N MET A 1 4.21 19.29 -4.83
CA MET A 1 3.80 18.72 -6.13
C MET A 1 4.50 17.39 -6.45
N ALA A 2 5.82 17.27 -6.26
CA ALA A 2 6.55 16.01 -6.51
C ALA A 2 6.03 14.79 -5.72
N GLU A 3 5.57 14.98 -4.47
CA GLU A 3 5.00 13.90 -3.66
C GLU A 3 3.73 13.28 -4.29
N LEU A 4 2.87 14.12 -4.88
CA LEU A 4 1.61 13.72 -5.50
C LEU A 4 1.87 13.05 -6.85
N GLN A 5 2.81 13.58 -7.64
CA GLN A 5 3.22 12.93 -8.89
C GLN A 5 3.75 11.51 -8.65
N SER A 6 4.59 11.36 -7.62
CA SER A 6 5.11 10.04 -7.21
C SER A 6 4.00 9.11 -6.73
N LEU A 7 3.03 9.64 -5.97
CA LEU A 7 1.85 8.88 -5.55
C LEU A 7 1.02 8.42 -6.74
N TRP A 8 0.67 9.32 -7.66
CA TRP A 8 -0.12 8.97 -8.84
C TRP A 8 0.56 7.91 -9.71
N ALA A 9 1.87 8.04 -9.91
CA ALA A 9 2.64 7.03 -10.63
C ALA A 9 2.61 5.66 -9.92
N ALA A 10 2.71 5.64 -8.59
CA ALA A 10 2.55 4.41 -7.81
C ALA A 10 1.15 3.81 -7.92
N LEU A 11 0.10 4.62 -7.79
CA LEU A 11 -1.29 4.17 -7.90
C LEU A 11 -1.58 3.58 -9.29
N LEU A 12 -1.08 4.22 -10.35
CA LEU A 12 -1.20 3.69 -11.72
C LEU A 12 -0.49 2.34 -11.88
N ALA A 13 0.71 2.19 -11.29
CA ALA A 13 1.43 0.92 -11.30
C ALA A 13 0.66 -0.18 -10.55
N TYR A 14 0.04 0.14 -9.40
CA TYR A 14 -0.79 -0.82 -8.65
C TYR A 14 -2.07 -1.17 -9.40
N VAL A 15 -2.75 -0.21 -10.02
CA VAL A 15 -3.94 -0.48 -10.84
C VAL A 15 -3.56 -1.39 -12.00
N ALA A 16 -2.48 -1.09 -12.73
CA ALA A 16 -1.98 -1.95 -13.81
C ALA A 16 -1.66 -3.36 -13.31
N ALA A 17 -0.98 -3.48 -12.16
CA ALA A 17 -0.68 -4.78 -11.54
C ALA A 17 -1.95 -5.58 -11.24
N GLY A 18 -2.99 -4.91 -10.69
CA GLY A 18 -4.23 -5.57 -10.29
C GLY A 18 -5.08 -5.97 -11.48
N THR A 19 -5.17 -5.11 -12.50
CA THR A 19 -5.84 -5.44 -13.76
C THR A 19 -5.17 -6.63 -14.45
N VAL A 20 -3.83 -6.66 -14.51
CA VAL A 20 -3.08 -7.81 -15.05
C VAL A 20 -3.31 -9.07 -14.22
N ALA A 21 -3.30 -8.97 -12.89
CA ALA A 21 -3.55 -10.12 -12.01
C ALA A 21 -4.94 -10.72 -12.23
N ILE A 22 -5.99 -9.88 -12.24
CA ILE A 22 -7.38 -10.32 -12.39
C ILE A 22 -7.62 -10.91 -13.79
N ILE A 23 -7.20 -10.22 -14.86
CA ILE A 23 -7.39 -10.68 -16.24
C ILE A 23 -6.67 -12.00 -16.46
N ALA A 24 -5.41 -12.11 -16.02
CA ALA A 24 -4.65 -13.32 -16.28
C ALA A 24 -5.21 -14.53 -15.51
N VAL A 25 -5.69 -14.35 -14.29
CA VAL A 25 -6.38 -15.40 -13.54
C VAL A 25 -7.67 -15.81 -14.26
N ALA A 26 -8.46 -14.86 -14.74
CA ALA A 26 -9.66 -15.14 -15.55
C ALA A 26 -9.32 -15.89 -16.87
N MET A 27 -8.13 -15.68 -17.42
CA MET A 27 -7.62 -16.36 -18.62
C MET A 27 -6.84 -17.65 -18.33
N GLY A 28 -6.74 -18.11 -17.07
CA GLY A 28 -5.95 -19.28 -16.69
C GLY A 28 -4.44 -19.13 -16.85
N ARG A 29 -3.93 -17.89 -16.94
CA ARG A 29 -2.50 -17.56 -17.04
C ARG A 29 -1.90 -17.26 -15.67
N ARG A 30 -0.58 -17.40 -15.56
CA ARG A 30 0.18 -17.12 -14.31
C ARG A 30 1.10 -15.91 -14.47
N PRO A 31 0.60 -14.68 -14.36
CA PRO A 31 1.39 -13.46 -14.59
C PRO A 31 2.22 -13.05 -13.36
N GLU A 32 2.44 -13.96 -12.41
CA GLU A 32 2.88 -13.66 -11.04
C GLU A 32 4.14 -12.78 -11.02
N ARG A 33 5.11 -13.07 -11.88
CA ARG A 33 6.37 -12.29 -11.97
C ARG A 33 6.13 -10.86 -12.42
N SER A 34 5.31 -10.66 -13.46
CA SER A 34 5.00 -9.33 -13.99
C SER A 34 4.17 -8.51 -13.00
N VAL A 35 3.21 -9.15 -12.33
CA VAL A 35 2.40 -8.51 -11.28
C VAL A 35 3.29 -8.08 -10.11
N LEU A 36 4.16 -8.96 -9.62
CA LEU A 36 5.11 -8.61 -8.55
C LEU A 36 6.09 -7.51 -8.96
N ALA A 37 6.57 -7.52 -10.21
CA ALA A 37 7.44 -6.46 -10.74
C ALA A 37 6.72 -5.10 -10.77
N LEU A 38 5.46 -5.06 -11.19
CA LEU A 38 4.67 -3.82 -11.19
C LEU A 38 4.37 -3.33 -9.77
N ILE A 39 4.00 -4.23 -8.84
CA ILE A 39 3.77 -3.87 -7.44
C ILE A 39 5.05 -3.33 -6.81
N THR A 40 6.19 -3.98 -7.03
CA THR A 40 7.49 -3.53 -6.47
C THR A 40 7.91 -2.18 -7.05
N ALA A 41 7.72 -1.95 -8.34
CA ALA A 41 7.97 -0.64 -8.95
C ALA A 41 7.05 0.45 -8.36
N GLY A 42 5.77 0.15 -8.18
CA GLY A 42 4.82 1.05 -7.52
C GLY A 42 5.23 1.35 -6.07
N LEU A 43 5.69 0.34 -5.33
CA LEU A 43 6.18 0.50 -3.94
C LEU A 43 7.37 1.43 -3.84
N VAL A 44 8.31 1.38 -4.79
CA VAL A 44 9.45 2.31 -4.81
C VAL A 44 8.97 3.75 -4.98
N LEU A 45 8.06 3.99 -5.93
CA LEU A 45 7.48 5.31 -6.17
C LEU A 45 6.63 5.81 -4.98
N HIS A 46 5.88 4.90 -4.35
CA HIS A 46 5.07 5.22 -3.18
C HIS A 46 5.93 5.52 -1.95
N THR A 47 7.03 4.79 -1.79
CA THR A 47 8.04 5.08 -0.76
C THR A 47 8.61 6.49 -0.94
N ALA A 48 8.95 6.86 -2.18
CA ALA A 48 9.41 8.21 -2.49
C ALA A 48 8.34 9.27 -2.17
N SER A 49 7.07 9.03 -2.51
CA SER A 49 5.96 9.92 -2.15
C SER A 49 5.85 10.15 -0.64
N LEU A 50 5.86 9.07 0.15
CA LEU A 50 5.77 9.15 1.60
C LEU A 50 7.00 9.81 2.23
N ALA A 51 8.20 9.54 1.71
CA ALA A 51 9.44 10.14 2.19
C ALA A 51 9.47 11.66 1.93
N LEU A 52 9.09 12.08 0.72
CA LEU A 52 8.99 13.50 0.35
C LEU A 52 7.98 14.23 1.26
N ARG A 53 6.83 13.60 1.54
CA ARG A 53 5.82 14.17 2.42
C ARG A 53 6.30 14.27 3.86
N TRP A 54 6.97 13.23 4.38
CA TRP A 54 7.53 13.24 5.73
C TRP A 54 8.52 14.40 5.88
N VAL A 55 9.45 14.56 4.93
CA VAL A 55 10.41 15.69 4.96
C VAL A 55 9.70 17.04 4.92
N ARG A 56 8.63 17.17 4.12
CA ARG A 56 7.89 18.44 3.98
C ARG A 56 7.12 18.83 5.24
N VAL A 57 6.43 17.88 5.87
CA VAL A 57 5.48 18.16 6.95
C VAL A 57 6.10 17.96 8.35
N GLY A 58 7.22 17.25 8.44
CA GLY A 58 8.00 17.12 9.69
C GLY A 58 7.50 16.04 10.65
N TYR A 59 6.43 15.32 10.31
CA TYR A 59 5.91 14.19 11.06
C TYR A 59 5.55 13.03 10.11
N GLY A 60 5.35 11.82 10.67
CA GLY A 60 5.07 10.62 9.88
C GLY A 60 3.65 10.56 9.29
N PRO A 61 3.43 9.82 8.20
CA PRO A 61 2.16 9.86 7.45
C PRO A 61 1.04 9.06 8.15
N PHE A 62 0.44 9.63 9.19
CA PHE A 62 -0.65 9.00 9.96
C PHE A 62 -1.58 9.99 10.68
N THR A 63 -1.54 11.28 10.36
CA THR A 63 -2.36 12.30 11.06
C THR A 63 -3.68 12.59 10.36
N THR A 64 -3.70 12.54 9.03
CA THR A 64 -4.91 12.76 8.22
C THR A 64 -5.41 11.46 7.61
N LEU A 65 -6.68 11.41 7.22
CA LEU A 65 -7.23 10.24 6.53
C LEU A 65 -6.48 9.91 5.23
N PHE A 66 -6.04 10.94 4.48
CA PHE A 66 -5.21 10.76 3.30
C PHE A 66 -3.90 10.05 3.63
N GLU A 67 -3.23 10.47 4.69
CA GLU A 67 -1.97 9.88 5.14
C GLU A 67 -2.15 8.45 5.67
N ILE A 68 -3.21 8.21 6.43
CA ILE A 68 -3.57 6.89 6.95
C ILE A 68 -3.83 5.93 5.80
N LEU A 69 -4.68 6.30 4.83
CA LEU A 69 -4.97 5.45 3.67
C LEU A 69 -3.73 5.21 2.81
N SER A 70 -2.99 6.27 2.46
CA SER A 70 -1.79 6.16 1.62
C SER A 70 -0.73 5.26 2.28
N SER A 71 -0.48 5.47 3.57
CA SER A 71 0.54 4.71 4.29
C SER A 71 0.09 3.29 4.64
N ASN A 72 -1.22 3.03 4.73
CA ASN A 72 -1.78 1.69 4.83
C ASN A 72 -1.63 0.93 3.52
N ILE A 73 -2.02 1.51 2.38
CA ILE A 73 -1.83 0.89 1.05
C ILE A 73 -0.37 0.49 0.85
N TRP A 74 0.57 1.39 1.15
CA TRP A 74 2.01 1.11 1.08
C TRP A 74 2.41 -0.07 1.98
N SER A 75 1.96 -0.08 3.24
CA SER A 75 2.35 -1.12 4.20
C SER A 75 1.77 -2.49 3.85
N LEU A 76 0.52 -2.53 3.42
CA LEU A 76 -0.19 -3.74 3.00
C LEU A 76 0.52 -4.40 1.81
N LEU A 77 0.85 -3.60 0.79
CA LEU A 77 1.58 -4.07 -0.37
C LEU A 77 3.01 -4.50 -0.03
N THR A 78 3.67 -3.79 0.89
CA THR A 78 5.02 -4.18 1.36
C THR A 78 4.99 -5.55 2.01
N VAL A 79 4.07 -5.79 2.95
CA VAL A 79 3.92 -7.10 3.61
C VAL A 79 3.53 -8.18 2.59
N PHE A 80 2.62 -7.87 1.66
CA PHE A 80 2.21 -8.81 0.61
C PHE A 80 3.38 -9.22 -0.30
N VAL A 81 4.19 -8.27 -0.75
CA VAL A 81 5.39 -8.55 -1.57
C VAL A 81 6.41 -9.37 -0.79
N LEU A 82 6.66 -9.04 0.48
CA LEU A 82 7.56 -9.82 1.33
C LEU A 82 7.05 -11.26 1.48
N ALA A 83 5.75 -11.46 1.68
CA ALA A 83 5.13 -12.78 1.74
C ALA A 83 5.30 -13.54 0.41
N CYS A 84 5.05 -12.90 -0.73
CA CYS A 84 5.22 -13.50 -2.07
C CYS A 84 6.67 -13.84 -2.41
N TRP A 85 7.62 -13.09 -1.86
CA TRP A 85 9.06 -13.33 -2.04
C TRP A 85 9.52 -14.53 -1.21
N ARG A 86 9.06 -14.65 0.05
CA ARG A 86 9.44 -15.75 0.94
C ARG A 86 8.66 -17.03 0.68
N VAL A 87 7.41 -16.92 0.28
CA VAL A 87 6.49 -18.04 0.06
C VAL A 87 5.83 -17.87 -1.31
N PRO A 88 6.42 -18.43 -2.38
CA PRO A 88 5.87 -18.31 -3.73
C PRO A 88 4.42 -18.80 -3.87
N ALA A 89 3.97 -19.69 -2.99
CA ALA A 89 2.58 -20.17 -2.95
C ALA A 89 1.55 -19.06 -2.64
N VAL A 90 1.97 -17.92 -2.09
CA VAL A 90 1.10 -16.76 -1.80
C VAL A 90 0.78 -15.96 -3.07
N ARG A 91 1.56 -16.10 -4.15
CA ARG A 91 1.44 -15.23 -5.33
C ARG A 91 0.05 -15.23 -6.00
N PRO A 92 -0.68 -16.36 -6.10
CA PRO A 92 -2.04 -16.36 -6.64
C PRO A 92 -3.02 -15.51 -5.81
N ALA A 93 -2.75 -15.31 -4.51
CA ALA A 93 -3.58 -14.49 -3.62
C ALA A 93 -3.66 -13.01 -4.05
N ALA A 94 -2.79 -12.56 -4.96
CA ALA A 94 -2.86 -11.23 -5.56
C ALA A 94 -4.26 -10.94 -6.13
N ALA A 95 -4.91 -11.91 -6.77
CA ALA A 95 -6.24 -11.69 -7.37
C ALA A 95 -7.32 -11.30 -6.33
N VAL A 96 -7.17 -11.77 -5.08
CA VAL A 96 -8.09 -11.48 -3.96
C VAL A 96 -7.69 -10.21 -3.21
N VAL A 97 -6.38 -10.00 -3.07
CA VAL A 97 -5.82 -8.83 -2.37
C VAL A 97 -6.05 -7.53 -3.16
N MET A 98 -5.99 -7.57 -4.49
CA MET A 98 -6.07 -6.37 -5.32
C MET A 98 -7.43 -5.64 -5.25
N PRO A 99 -8.60 -6.30 -5.23
CA PRO A 99 -9.89 -5.64 -4.99
C PRO A 99 -9.95 -4.82 -3.70
N VAL A 100 -9.39 -5.34 -2.60
CA VAL A 100 -9.33 -4.62 -1.31
C VAL A 100 -8.50 -3.35 -1.46
N LEU A 101 -7.35 -3.45 -2.12
CA LEU A 101 -6.49 -2.29 -2.39
C LEU A 101 -7.15 -1.29 -3.34
N PHE A 102 -7.90 -1.74 -4.34
CA PHE A 102 -8.65 -0.87 -5.25
C PHE A 102 -9.69 -0.04 -4.50
N MET A 103 -10.41 -0.64 -3.55
CA MET A 103 -11.33 0.08 -2.68
C MET A 103 -10.61 1.16 -1.86
N MET A 104 -9.47 0.82 -1.23
CA MET A 104 -8.70 1.78 -0.44
C MET A 104 -8.10 2.90 -1.29
N MET A 105 -7.63 2.59 -2.50
CA MET A 105 -7.14 3.59 -3.45
C MET A 105 -8.27 4.51 -3.92
N GLY A 106 -9.45 3.96 -4.25
CA GLY A 106 -10.62 4.76 -4.59
C GLY A 106 -11.02 5.72 -3.46
N TRP A 107 -10.98 5.25 -2.21
CA TRP A 107 -11.21 6.09 -1.04
C TRP A 107 -10.13 7.17 -0.90
N LEU A 108 -8.85 6.83 -1.07
CA LEU A 108 -7.75 7.80 -1.01
C LEU A 108 -7.97 8.99 -1.96
N LEU A 109 -8.48 8.74 -3.18
CA LEU A 109 -8.69 9.78 -4.20
C LEU A 109 -9.71 10.85 -3.82
N VAL A 110 -10.66 10.53 -2.93
CA VAL A 110 -11.69 11.48 -2.47
C VAL A 110 -11.30 12.17 -1.16
N THR A 111 -10.14 11.86 -0.60
CA THR A 111 -9.63 12.52 0.62
C THR A 111 -8.81 13.75 0.30
N ASN A 112 -8.76 14.69 1.25
CA ASN A 112 -7.99 15.92 1.09
C ASN A 112 -6.49 15.65 1.30
N PRO A 113 -5.60 15.91 0.31
CA PRO A 113 -4.16 15.72 0.42
C PRO A 113 -3.46 16.81 1.24
N GLY A 114 -4.20 17.76 1.82
CA GLY A 114 -3.72 18.85 2.64
C GLY A 114 -2.89 18.39 3.83
N GLU A 115 -2.16 19.34 4.39
CA GLU A 115 -1.35 19.10 5.59
C GLU A 115 -2.27 18.94 6.80
N GLY A 116 -1.92 17.96 7.64
CA GLY A 116 -2.52 17.81 8.95
C GLY A 116 -1.72 18.58 10.00
N HIS A 117 -2.05 18.33 11.25
CA HIS A 117 -1.26 18.75 12.39
C HIS A 117 -1.16 17.58 13.35
N LEU A 118 0.03 17.35 13.90
CA LEU A 118 0.24 16.34 14.94
C LEU A 118 -0.13 16.96 16.30
N PRO A 119 -1.21 16.52 16.97
CA PRO A 119 -1.55 17.05 18.28
C PRO A 119 -0.46 16.69 19.30
N ALA A 120 -0.13 17.60 20.22
CA ALA A 120 0.92 17.39 21.21
C ALA A 120 0.73 16.12 22.06
N THR A 121 -0.52 15.70 22.32
CA THR A 121 -0.85 14.46 23.04
C THR A 121 -0.39 13.19 22.32
N TYR A 122 -0.24 13.25 20.99
CA TYR A 122 0.19 12.13 20.15
C TYR A 122 1.70 12.16 19.84
N ASP A 123 2.43 13.19 20.25
CA ASP A 123 3.87 13.30 20.04
C ASP A 123 4.66 12.46 21.06
N THR A 124 4.51 11.14 20.95
CA THR A 124 5.16 10.17 21.81
C THR A 124 5.70 9.01 20.99
N ILE A 125 6.74 8.34 21.49
CA ILE A 125 7.29 7.13 20.85
C ILE A 125 6.25 6.02 20.72
N TRP A 126 5.23 6.00 21.60
CA TRP A 126 4.19 4.97 21.60
C TRP A 126 3.31 5.01 20.35
N LEU A 127 3.08 6.20 19.78
CA LEU A 127 2.34 6.33 18.52
C LEU A 127 3.06 5.57 17.39
N TYR A 128 4.38 5.74 17.28
CA TYR A 128 5.17 5.06 16.25
C TYR A 128 5.15 3.54 16.43
N VAL A 129 5.26 3.04 17.66
CA VAL A 129 5.17 1.61 17.98
C VAL A 129 3.78 1.06 17.63
N HIS A 130 2.71 1.77 18.00
CA HIS A 130 1.33 1.38 17.70
C HIS A 130 1.10 1.31 16.19
N VAL A 131 1.47 2.36 15.45
CA VAL A 131 1.28 2.43 13.99
C VAL A 131 2.09 1.34 13.27
N ALA A 132 3.36 1.13 13.66
CA ALA A 132 4.18 0.09 13.05
C ALA A 132 3.60 -1.31 13.28
N THR A 133 3.20 -1.61 14.52
CA THR A 133 2.61 -2.91 14.87
C THR A 133 1.28 -3.12 14.15
N GLY A 134 0.42 -2.09 14.11
CA GLY A 134 -0.86 -2.14 13.40
C GLY A 134 -0.70 -2.40 11.90
N LYS A 135 0.31 -1.81 11.27
CA LYS A 135 0.62 -2.02 9.84
C LYS A 135 1.06 -3.45 9.55
N ILE A 136 1.93 -4.02 10.39
CA ILE A 136 2.37 -5.41 10.27
C ILE A 136 1.18 -6.35 10.46
N PHE A 137 0.37 -6.12 11.49
CA PHE A 137 -0.83 -6.90 11.76
C PHE A 137 -1.81 -6.87 10.59
N LEU A 138 -2.15 -5.68 10.08
CA LEU A 138 -3.09 -5.54 8.96
C LEU A 138 -2.55 -6.21 7.68
N GLY A 139 -1.24 -6.09 7.41
CA GLY A 139 -0.59 -6.78 6.30
C GLY A 139 -0.67 -8.29 6.42
N ALA A 140 -0.42 -8.84 7.62
CA ALA A 140 -0.52 -10.28 7.87
C ALA A 140 -1.96 -10.78 7.70
N VAL A 141 -2.96 -10.02 8.18
CA VAL A 141 -4.39 -10.34 7.98
C VAL A 141 -4.74 -10.34 6.50
N LEU A 142 -4.26 -9.35 5.73
CA LEU A 142 -4.51 -9.29 4.29
C LEU A 142 -3.96 -10.51 3.55
N VAL A 143 -2.73 -10.93 3.89
CA VAL A 143 -2.13 -12.16 3.34
C VAL A 143 -2.93 -13.40 3.74
N ALA A 144 -3.36 -13.50 5.00
CA ALA A 144 -4.15 -14.62 5.49
C ALA A 144 -5.51 -14.73 4.77
N VAL A 145 -6.21 -13.60 4.58
CA VAL A 145 -7.46 -13.53 3.80
C VAL A 145 -7.23 -13.99 2.36
N GLY A 146 -6.14 -13.53 1.74
CA GLY A 146 -5.81 -13.93 0.37
C GLY A 146 -5.47 -15.42 0.21
N LEU A 147 -4.95 -16.07 1.26
CA LEU A 147 -4.67 -17.52 1.27
C LEU A 147 -5.90 -18.38 1.59
N GLY A 148 -6.89 -17.83 2.29
CA GLY A 148 -8.09 -18.55 2.72
C GLY A 148 -9.24 -18.54 1.71
N ALA A 149 -9.14 -17.73 0.65
CA ALA A 149 -10.14 -17.61 -0.43
C ALA A 149 -9.84 -18.57 -1.59
#